data_AF-V4TMR5-F1
#
_entry.id   AF-V4TMR5-F1
#
_cell.length_a   1.000
_cell.length_b   1.000
_cell.length_c   1.000
_cell.angle_alpha   90.00
_cell.angle_beta   90.00
_cell.angle_gamma   90.00
#
_symmetry.space_group_name_H-M   'P 1'
#
loop_
_entity.id
_entity.type
_entity.pdbx_description
1 polymer ?
#
loop_
_entity_poly.entity_id
_entity_poly.type
_entity_poly.pdbx_seq_one_letter_code
_entity_poly.pdbx_strand_id
1 'polypeptide(L)'
;MTKPSTKTRESDLNSVKFSVREKIRGYLHATTKDKNKKYNDITMRSTLVLPSLILLFAFIATPLPVNGNASPDPVLDIAGKQLRTGSKYYILPVTKGRGGGLTLAGRSNNKTCPLDVVQEQHSFKNGLPVTFSPVNPKKGVVRESTDLNIKFDAATSCAQSTVWKLDNFDAVLGQWLLTTGGVEGNPGPRTMRNWFKIEKFFGDYKLVYCPSVCNFCRGLCRDVGIFINGGVRRLALSDVPFKIVFKKV
;
A
#
# COMPACT_ATOMS: atom_id res chain seq x y z
N MET A 1 47.70 82.41 -5.60
CA MET A 1 48.96 81.96 -6.24
C MET A 1 48.62 81.10 -7.44
N THR A 2 49.14 81.50 -8.59
CA THR A 2 48.90 80.99 -9.94
C THR A 2 49.67 79.70 -10.22
N LYS A 3 49.01 78.70 -10.82
CA LYS A 3 49.45 77.87 -11.97
C LYS A 3 48.63 76.56 -12.05
N PRO A 4 48.58 75.86 -13.20
CA PRO A 4 48.94 76.26 -14.57
C PRO A 4 47.86 75.93 -15.64
N SER A 5 48.06 76.59 -16.77
CA SER A 5 47.49 76.42 -18.12
C SER A 5 47.01 75.00 -18.49
N THR A 6 45.77 74.96 -18.93
CA THR A 6 44.98 73.84 -19.48
C THR A 6 45.55 73.22 -20.77
N LYS A 7 46.51 73.86 -21.44
CA LYS A 7 46.94 73.46 -22.79
C LYS A 7 48.00 72.33 -22.81
N THR A 8 48.81 72.19 -21.75
CA THR A 8 49.84 71.13 -21.65
C THR A 8 49.26 69.81 -21.13
N ARG A 9 48.21 69.87 -20.29
CA ARG A 9 47.49 68.66 -19.81
C ARG A 9 46.70 67.94 -20.90
N GLU A 10 46.28 68.66 -21.94
CA GLU A 10 45.43 68.11 -23.01
C GLU A 10 46.25 67.34 -24.06
N SER A 11 47.49 67.76 -24.34
CA SER A 11 48.41 67.02 -25.22
C SER A 11 48.88 65.70 -24.60
N ASP A 12 49.17 65.70 -23.29
CA ASP A 12 49.59 64.49 -22.57
C ASP A 12 48.45 63.47 -22.46
N LEU A 13 47.21 63.93 -22.26
CA LEU A 13 46.03 63.07 -22.20
C LEU A 13 45.72 62.39 -23.55
N ASN A 14 45.97 63.07 -24.67
CA ASN A 14 45.73 62.51 -26.01
C ASN A 14 46.80 61.47 -26.40
N SER A 15 48.06 61.67 -26.01
CA SER A 15 49.14 60.69 -26.20
C SER A 15 48.88 59.39 -25.41
N VAL A 16 48.46 59.51 -24.15
CA VAL A 16 48.11 58.35 -23.30
C VAL A 16 46.89 57.59 -23.87
N LYS A 17 45.85 58.29 -24.35
CA LYS A 17 44.67 57.67 -24.97
C LYS A 17 45.00 56.90 -26.25
N PHE A 18 45.94 57.38 -27.08
CA PHE A 18 46.36 56.70 -28.29
C PHE A 18 47.13 55.41 -27.98
N SER A 19 48.07 55.47 -27.04
CA SER A 19 48.86 54.30 -26.60
C SER A 19 47.97 53.19 -25.99
N VAL A 20 46.98 53.56 -25.18
CA VAL A 20 46.02 52.59 -24.60
C VAL A 20 45.15 51.94 -25.68
N ARG A 21 44.71 52.69 -26.71
CA ARG A 21 43.92 52.15 -27.83
C ARG A 21 44.69 51.13 -28.67
N GLU A 22 45.95 51.40 -28.99
CA GLU A 22 46.83 50.47 -29.72
C GLU A 22 47.06 49.17 -28.91
N LYS A 23 47.26 49.28 -27.59
CA LYS A 23 47.46 48.13 -26.70
C LYS A 23 46.19 47.27 -26.57
N ILE A 24 45.00 47.88 -26.49
CA ILE A 24 43.71 47.17 -26.48
C ILE A 24 43.45 46.48 -27.83
N ARG A 25 43.76 47.14 -28.95
CA ARG A 25 43.63 46.55 -30.30
C ARG A 25 44.52 45.31 -30.46
N GLY A 26 45.75 45.35 -29.95
CA GLY A 26 46.67 44.19 -29.93
C GLY A 26 46.13 43.02 -29.09
N TYR A 27 45.60 43.28 -27.89
CA TYR A 27 44.99 42.26 -27.03
C TYR A 27 43.73 41.61 -27.63
N LEU A 28 42.88 42.39 -28.30
CA LEU A 28 41.68 41.89 -28.99
C LEU A 28 42.04 41.03 -30.23
N HIS A 29 43.09 41.38 -30.95
CA HIS A 29 43.56 40.57 -32.09
C HIS A 29 44.22 39.24 -31.65
N ALA A 30 44.94 39.24 -30.52
CA ALA A 30 45.53 38.02 -29.97
C ALA A 30 44.46 37.04 -29.44
N THR A 31 43.44 37.55 -28.75
CA THR A 31 42.35 36.73 -28.19
C THR A 31 41.38 36.18 -29.24
N THR A 32 41.20 36.87 -30.39
CA THR A 32 40.36 36.37 -31.49
C THR A 32 41.03 35.26 -32.30
N LYS A 33 42.36 35.30 -32.49
CA LYS A 33 43.10 34.20 -33.13
C LYS A 33 43.11 32.92 -32.28
N ASP A 34 43.24 33.04 -30.96
CA ASP A 34 43.28 31.89 -30.06
C ASP A 34 41.91 31.21 -29.91
N LYS A 35 40.82 32.01 -29.87
CA LYS A 35 39.44 31.47 -29.91
C LYS A 35 39.10 30.76 -31.22
N ASN A 36 39.53 31.28 -32.36
CA ASN A 36 39.27 30.64 -33.66
C ASN A 36 40.08 29.34 -33.84
N LYS A 37 41.29 29.25 -33.28
CA LYS A 37 42.06 27.99 -33.27
C LYS A 37 41.40 26.92 -32.40
N LYS A 38 40.88 27.29 -31.22
CA LYS A 38 40.16 26.38 -30.31
C LYS A 38 38.79 25.94 -30.86
N TYR A 39 38.08 26.81 -31.58
CA TYR A 39 36.80 26.48 -32.23
C TYR A 39 36.98 25.48 -33.37
N ASN A 40 38.02 25.65 -34.20
CA ASN A 40 38.26 24.76 -35.35
C ASN A 40 38.75 23.35 -34.93
N ASP A 41 39.43 23.22 -33.80
CA ASP A 41 39.88 21.93 -33.26
C ASP A 41 38.73 21.13 -32.60
N ILE A 42 37.75 21.82 -31.99
CA ILE A 42 36.53 21.20 -31.43
C ILE A 42 35.59 20.70 -32.53
N THR A 43 35.56 21.39 -33.68
CA THR A 43 34.58 21.12 -34.74
C THR A 43 34.87 19.85 -35.54
N MET A 44 36.12 19.35 -35.58
CA MET A 44 36.49 18.19 -36.41
C MET A 44 36.39 16.83 -35.70
N ARG A 45 36.13 16.79 -34.38
CA ARG A 45 35.95 15.53 -33.61
C ARG A 45 34.49 15.15 -33.36
N SER A 46 33.53 16.01 -33.70
CA SER A 46 32.12 15.86 -33.28
C SER A 46 31.16 15.38 -34.37
N THR A 47 31.65 14.93 -35.53
CA THR A 47 30.80 14.56 -36.69
C THR A 47 30.52 13.07 -36.85
N LEU A 48 30.95 12.21 -35.91
CA LEU A 48 30.70 10.75 -35.98
C LEU A 48 29.80 10.18 -34.87
N VAL A 49 29.25 11.00 -33.98
CA VAL A 49 28.45 10.50 -32.83
C VAL A 49 26.96 10.87 -32.91
N LEU A 50 26.52 11.58 -33.96
CA LEU A 50 25.15 12.11 -34.02
C LEU A 50 24.06 11.27 -34.72
N PRO A 51 24.31 10.22 -35.52
CA PRO A 51 23.18 9.38 -35.97
C PRO A 51 22.79 8.30 -34.95
N SER A 52 23.66 7.99 -33.97
CA SER A 52 23.41 6.90 -33.00
C SER A 52 22.59 7.31 -31.77
N LEU A 53 22.38 8.61 -31.52
CA LEU A 53 21.64 9.08 -30.33
C LEU A 53 20.14 9.28 -30.62
N ILE A 54 19.75 9.47 -31.89
CA ILE A 54 18.33 9.67 -32.27
C ILE A 54 17.56 8.33 -32.24
N LEU A 55 18.24 7.19 -32.40
CA LEU A 55 17.65 5.85 -32.19
C LEU A 55 17.50 5.45 -30.71
N LEU A 56 18.11 6.18 -29.77
CA LEU A 56 18.00 5.89 -28.33
C LEU A 56 16.80 6.57 -27.65
N PHE A 57 16.20 7.57 -28.30
CA PHE A 57 15.07 8.32 -27.73
C PHE A 57 13.68 7.81 -28.15
N ALA A 58 13.60 6.79 -29.02
CA ALA A 58 12.33 6.23 -29.48
C ALA A 58 11.75 5.10 -28.60
N PHE A 59 12.41 4.73 -27.48
CA PHE A 59 12.03 3.55 -26.69
C PHE A 59 11.70 3.78 -25.20
N ILE A 60 11.41 5.02 -24.79
CA ILE A 60 10.93 5.32 -23.42
C ILE A 60 9.59 6.06 -23.44
N ALA A 61 8.70 5.70 -24.36
CA ALA A 61 7.28 5.83 -24.09
C ALA A 61 6.88 4.62 -23.23
N THR A 62 7.28 4.62 -21.96
CA THR A 62 6.58 3.78 -20.99
C THR A 62 5.12 4.26 -21.02
N PRO A 63 4.13 3.40 -21.29
CA PRO A 63 2.77 3.80 -21.06
C PRO A 63 2.71 4.17 -19.58
N LEU A 64 2.46 5.44 -19.28
CA LEU A 64 1.95 5.83 -17.98
C LEU A 64 0.83 4.83 -17.70
N PRO A 65 0.86 4.05 -16.61
CA PRO A 65 -0.28 3.24 -16.28
C PRO A 65 -1.44 4.22 -16.16
N VAL A 66 -2.36 4.11 -17.11
CA VAL A 66 -3.69 4.63 -16.91
C VAL A 66 -4.14 3.94 -15.64
N ASN A 67 -4.18 4.70 -14.53
CA ASN A 67 -4.96 4.33 -13.36
C ASN A 67 -6.43 4.39 -13.79
N GLY A 68 -6.84 3.48 -14.68
CA GLY A 68 -8.18 2.98 -14.64
C GLY A 68 -8.35 2.43 -13.23
N ASN A 69 -9.51 2.66 -12.61
CA ASN A 69 -9.86 2.04 -11.34
C ASN A 69 -9.94 0.51 -11.53
N ALA A 70 -8.79 -0.12 -11.68
CA ALA A 70 -8.63 -1.55 -11.75
C ALA A 70 -9.18 -2.08 -10.44
N SER A 71 -10.15 -2.98 -10.56
CA SER A 71 -10.72 -3.60 -9.38
C SER A 71 -9.60 -4.30 -8.60
N PRO A 72 -9.57 -4.24 -7.26
CA PRO A 72 -8.53 -4.90 -6.47
C PRO A 72 -8.39 -6.37 -6.84
N ASP A 73 -7.20 -6.93 -6.69
CA ASP A 73 -6.92 -8.30 -7.09
C ASP A 73 -7.86 -9.31 -6.40
N PRO A 74 -8.21 -10.41 -7.09
CA PRO A 74 -9.02 -11.44 -6.48
C PRO A 74 -8.23 -12.19 -5.40
N VAL A 75 -8.88 -12.50 -4.28
CA VAL A 75 -8.29 -13.40 -3.28
C VAL A 75 -8.26 -14.81 -3.86
N LEU A 76 -7.13 -15.49 -3.73
CA LEU A 76 -6.94 -16.85 -4.23
C LEU A 76 -6.95 -17.88 -3.10
N ASP A 77 -7.50 -19.05 -3.37
CA ASP A 77 -7.35 -20.23 -2.53
C ASP A 77 -5.98 -20.90 -2.75
N ILE A 78 -5.67 -21.92 -1.95
CA ILE A 78 -4.42 -22.69 -2.04
C ILE A 78 -4.23 -23.43 -3.39
N ALA A 79 -5.28 -23.57 -4.20
CA ALA A 79 -5.20 -24.13 -5.55
C ALA A 79 -5.02 -23.05 -6.63
N GLY A 80 -4.83 -21.78 -6.23
CA GLY A 80 -4.70 -20.64 -7.14
C GLY A 80 -6.03 -20.20 -7.76
N LYS A 81 -7.17 -20.66 -7.26
CA LYS A 81 -8.49 -20.29 -7.79
C LYS A 81 -9.09 -19.14 -7.00
N GLN A 82 -9.79 -18.25 -7.69
CA GLN A 82 -10.44 -17.09 -7.07
C GLN A 82 -11.50 -17.52 -6.06
N LEU A 83 -11.53 -16.86 -4.90
CA LEU A 83 -12.62 -16.99 -3.95
C LEU A 83 -13.92 -16.44 -4.55
N ARG A 84 -15.01 -17.19 -4.35
CA ARG A 84 -16.33 -16.87 -4.88
C ARG A 84 -17.34 -16.73 -3.74
N THR A 85 -18.23 -15.74 -3.87
CA THR A 85 -19.39 -15.60 -2.98
C THR A 85 -20.25 -16.86 -3.03
N GLY A 86 -20.79 -17.28 -1.89
CA GLY A 86 -21.59 -18.51 -1.77
C GLY A 86 -20.80 -19.82 -1.79
N SER A 87 -19.51 -19.80 -2.11
CA SER A 87 -18.62 -20.96 -1.93
C SER A 87 -18.08 -21.01 -0.50
N LYS A 88 -17.85 -22.22 0.00
CA LYS A 88 -17.37 -22.48 1.36
C LYS A 88 -15.85 -22.65 1.36
N TYR A 89 -15.19 -22.07 2.36
CA TYR A 89 -13.75 -22.14 2.54
C TYR A 89 -13.39 -22.37 4.00
N TYR A 90 -12.35 -23.14 4.27
CA TYR A 90 -11.65 -23.11 5.55
C TYR A 90 -10.62 -21.98 5.55
N ILE A 91 -10.48 -21.27 6.67
CA ILE A 91 -9.39 -20.34 6.92
C ILE A 91 -8.34 -21.07 7.75
N LEU A 92 -7.15 -21.26 7.18
CA LEU A 92 -6.09 -22.07 7.77
C LEU A 92 -4.84 -21.23 8.06
N PRO A 93 -4.10 -21.52 9.15
CA PRO A 93 -2.80 -20.92 9.40
C PRO A 93 -1.80 -21.35 8.33
N VAL A 94 -0.96 -20.43 7.88
CA VAL A 94 0.19 -20.78 7.02
C VAL A 94 1.26 -21.53 7.84
N THR A 95 1.50 -21.09 9.07
CA THR A 95 2.46 -21.73 9.96
C THR A 95 1.86 -22.99 10.58
N LYS A 96 2.34 -24.16 10.13
CA LYS A 96 1.94 -25.46 10.69
C LYS A 96 2.39 -25.60 12.15
N GLY A 97 1.69 -26.45 12.91
CA GLY A 97 2.06 -26.80 14.29
C GLY A 97 1.66 -25.78 15.37
N ARG A 98 1.07 -24.64 15.01
CA ARG A 98 0.60 -23.60 15.95
C ARG A 98 -0.94 -23.47 15.98
N GLY A 99 -1.63 -24.59 15.90
CA GLY A 99 -3.09 -24.68 15.81
C GLY A 99 -3.59 -25.05 14.40
N GLY A 100 -4.89 -25.34 14.32
CA GLY A 100 -5.60 -25.66 13.08
C GLY A 100 -6.30 -24.45 12.49
N GLY A 101 -7.37 -24.69 11.72
CA GLY A 101 -8.19 -23.64 11.13
C GLY A 101 -9.12 -22.94 12.12
N LEU A 102 -9.92 -22.00 11.61
CA LEU A 102 -10.81 -21.18 12.44
C LEU A 102 -12.13 -21.88 12.75
N THR A 103 -12.62 -21.72 13.99
CA THR A 103 -13.81 -22.36 14.54
C THR A 103 -14.49 -21.44 15.56
N LEU A 104 -15.49 -21.96 16.26
CA LEU A 104 -16.26 -21.25 17.28
C LEU A 104 -16.03 -21.85 18.68
N ALA A 105 -16.00 -20.99 19.69
CA ALA A 105 -15.99 -21.41 21.09
C ALA A 105 -16.82 -20.48 21.98
N GLY A 106 -17.25 -20.99 23.13
CA GLY A 106 -17.91 -20.19 24.15
C GLY A 106 -17.04 -19.03 24.65
N ARG A 107 -17.71 -17.99 25.14
CA ARG A 107 -17.04 -16.84 25.76
C ARG A 107 -16.48 -17.21 27.13
N SER A 108 -15.51 -16.42 27.57
CA SER A 108 -15.07 -16.44 28.97
C SER A 108 -16.23 -15.96 29.89
N ASN A 109 -16.18 -16.28 31.19
CA ASN A 109 -17.16 -15.86 32.21
C ASN A 109 -18.57 -16.48 32.11
N ASN A 110 -18.67 -17.79 31.84
CA ASN A 110 -19.92 -18.56 31.79
C ASN A 110 -20.97 -18.09 30.77
N LYS A 111 -20.63 -17.15 29.87
CA LYS A 111 -21.48 -16.76 28.76
C LYS A 111 -21.29 -17.74 27.62
N THR A 112 -22.36 -18.43 27.23
CA THR A 112 -22.33 -19.41 26.14
C THR A 112 -22.57 -18.76 24.77
N CYS A 113 -23.25 -17.61 24.73
CA CYS A 113 -23.59 -16.90 23.50
C CYS A 113 -23.38 -15.37 23.61
N PRO A 114 -23.07 -14.67 22.50
CA PRO A 114 -22.68 -15.25 21.21
C PRO A 114 -21.32 -15.94 21.31
N LEU A 115 -21.00 -16.80 20.33
CA LEU A 115 -19.73 -17.53 20.31
C LEU A 115 -18.61 -16.64 19.79
N ASP A 116 -17.40 -16.85 20.31
CA ASP A 116 -16.21 -16.15 19.83
C ASP A 116 -15.56 -16.89 18.68
N VAL A 117 -14.91 -16.12 17.81
CA VAL A 117 -14.11 -16.66 16.72
C VAL A 117 -12.75 -17.07 17.28
N VAL A 118 -12.39 -18.35 17.11
CA VAL A 118 -11.17 -18.91 17.68
C VAL A 118 -10.42 -19.76 16.65
N GLN A 119 -9.16 -20.03 16.93
CA GLN A 119 -8.36 -21.01 16.20
C GLN A 119 -8.44 -22.37 16.89
N GLU A 120 -8.62 -23.44 16.11
CA GLU A 120 -8.51 -24.82 16.59
C GLU A 120 -7.16 -25.06 17.27
N GLN A 121 -7.17 -25.79 18.38
CA GLN A 121 -5.94 -26.12 19.12
C GLN A 121 -5.05 -27.10 18.34
N HIS A 122 -5.67 -28.00 17.58
CA HIS A 122 -4.97 -29.08 16.89
C HIS A 122 -4.79 -28.77 15.40
N SER A 123 -3.56 -28.89 14.90
CA SER A 123 -3.18 -28.54 13.52
C SER A 123 -3.84 -29.36 12.43
N PHE A 124 -4.33 -30.56 12.74
CA PHE A 124 -5.02 -31.43 11.78
C PHE A 124 -6.50 -31.07 11.60
N LYS A 125 -7.06 -30.20 12.45
CA LYS A 125 -8.45 -29.75 12.32
C LYS A 125 -8.52 -28.54 11.40
N ASN A 126 -9.31 -28.63 10.33
CA ASN A 126 -9.54 -27.51 9.41
C ASN A 126 -10.45 -26.42 10.01
N GLY A 127 -11.10 -26.69 11.14
CA GLY A 127 -12.10 -25.81 11.72
C GLY A 127 -13.44 -25.88 10.98
N LEU A 128 -14.21 -24.79 11.04
CA LEU A 128 -15.51 -24.66 10.42
C LEU A 128 -15.42 -23.90 9.09
N PRO A 129 -16.23 -24.27 8.09
CA PRO A 129 -16.26 -23.56 6.82
C PRO A 129 -16.86 -22.16 7.00
N VAL A 130 -16.37 -21.21 6.21
CA VAL A 130 -16.91 -19.84 6.12
C VAL A 130 -17.35 -19.52 4.70
N THR A 131 -18.25 -18.55 4.60
CA THR A 131 -18.65 -17.87 3.37
C THR A 131 -18.32 -16.38 3.47
N PHE A 132 -18.09 -15.75 2.32
CA PHE A 132 -17.74 -14.33 2.22
C PHE A 132 -18.79 -13.57 1.42
N SER A 133 -19.16 -12.40 1.92
CA SER A 133 -20.15 -11.50 1.30
C SER A 133 -19.57 -10.09 1.19
N PRO A 134 -18.91 -9.76 0.07
CA PRO A 134 -18.39 -8.41 -0.19
C PRO A 134 -19.49 -7.36 -0.20
N VAL A 135 -19.15 -6.12 0.18
CA VAL A 135 -20.08 -4.98 0.19
C VAL A 135 -20.70 -4.71 -1.19
N ASN A 136 -19.92 -4.93 -2.26
CA ASN A 136 -20.34 -4.76 -3.64
C ASN A 136 -19.76 -5.89 -4.50
N PRO A 137 -20.41 -7.08 -4.55
CA PRO A 137 -19.85 -8.24 -5.23
C PRO A 137 -19.94 -8.08 -6.75
N LYS A 138 -18.86 -7.60 -7.38
CA LYS A 138 -18.74 -7.58 -8.85
C LYS A 138 -18.46 -9.00 -9.36
N LYS A 139 -19.40 -9.57 -10.13
CA LYS A 139 -19.30 -10.93 -10.72
C LYS A 139 -19.05 -12.05 -9.67
N GLY A 140 -19.49 -11.84 -8.43
CA GLY A 140 -19.36 -12.82 -7.34
C GLY A 140 -17.92 -13.16 -6.92
N VAL A 141 -16.95 -12.29 -7.21
CA VAL A 141 -15.54 -12.48 -6.85
C VAL A 141 -15.24 -11.80 -5.51
N VAL A 142 -14.58 -12.51 -4.60
CA VAL A 142 -14.03 -11.93 -3.38
C VAL A 142 -12.68 -11.30 -3.71
N ARG A 143 -12.52 -10.02 -3.38
CA ARG A 143 -11.34 -9.22 -3.74
C ARG A 143 -10.63 -8.71 -2.52
N GLU A 144 -9.32 -8.55 -2.66
CA GLU A 144 -8.47 -7.96 -1.65
C GLU A 144 -8.94 -6.53 -1.31
N SER A 145 -8.64 -6.07 -0.09
CA SER A 145 -8.90 -4.71 0.39
C SER A 145 -10.35 -4.22 0.23
N THR A 146 -11.31 -5.15 0.06
CA THR A 146 -12.73 -4.86 -0.12
C THR A 146 -13.48 -5.24 1.15
N ASP A 147 -14.30 -4.32 1.68
CA ASP A 147 -15.14 -4.61 2.84
C ASP A 147 -16.04 -5.81 2.56
N LEU A 148 -16.04 -6.78 3.48
CA LEU A 148 -16.85 -7.98 3.39
C LEU A 148 -17.33 -8.45 4.76
N ASN A 149 -18.47 -9.13 4.78
CA ASN A 149 -18.89 -9.93 5.93
C ASN A 149 -18.31 -11.35 5.82
N ILE A 150 -17.96 -11.93 6.97
CA ILE A 150 -17.52 -13.32 7.10
C ILE A 150 -18.56 -14.05 7.94
N LYS A 151 -18.98 -15.23 7.51
CA LYS A 151 -20.00 -16.02 8.21
C LYS A 151 -19.59 -17.48 8.25
N PHE A 152 -19.59 -18.10 9.44
CA PHE A 152 -19.45 -19.55 9.52
C PHE A 152 -20.69 -20.24 8.97
N ASP A 153 -20.50 -21.22 8.10
CA ASP A 153 -21.54 -22.07 7.57
C ASP A 153 -21.70 -23.31 8.48
N ALA A 154 -22.25 -23.07 9.67
CA ALA A 154 -22.46 -24.10 10.68
C ALA A 154 -23.70 -23.76 11.53
N ALA A 155 -24.46 -24.79 11.89
CA ALA A 155 -25.50 -24.67 12.91
C ALA A 155 -24.85 -24.53 14.30
N THR A 156 -25.43 -23.68 15.15
CA THR A 156 -24.98 -23.50 16.53
C THR A 156 -26.16 -23.54 17.47
N SER A 157 -25.92 -23.79 18.76
CA SER A 157 -26.95 -23.69 19.80
C SER A 157 -27.34 -22.26 20.14
N CYS A 158 -26.60 -21.26 19.65
CA CYS A 158 -26.91 -19.86 19.84
C CYS A 158 -27.95 -19.39 18.81
N ALA A 159 -28.94 -18.62 19.27
CA ALA A 159 -29.95 -18.00 18.39
C ALA A 159 -29.36 -16.89 17.51
N GLN A 160 -28.22 -16.32 17.91
CA GLN A 160 -27.50 -15.30 17.16
C GLN A 160 -26.90 -15.87 15.88
N SER A 161 -26.77 -15.03 14.85
CA SER A 161 -26.10 -15.40 13.60
C SER A 161 -24.64 -15.79 13.83
N THR A 162 -24.06 -16.53 12.88
CA THR A 162 -22.63 -16.81 12.81
C THR A 162 -21.84 -15.77 12.02
N VAL A 163 -22.45 -14.62 11.70
CA VAL A 163 -21.79 -13.49 11.04
C VAL A 163 -20.82 -12.86 12.04
N TRP A 164 -19.58 -12.68 11.60
CA TRP A 164 -18.52 -12.13 12.43
C TRP A 164 -18.76 -10.65 12.69
N LYS A 165 -18.40 -10.21 13.88
CA LYS A 165 -18.33 -8.80 14.25
C LYS A 165 -17.19 -8.54 15.23
N LEU A 166 -16.71 -7.31 15.25
CA LEU A 166 -15.88 -6.82 16.33
C LEU A 166 -16.75 -6.57 17.58
N ASP A 167 -16.41 -7.17 18.71
CA ASP A 167 -17.13 -6.94 19.95
C ASP A 167 -16.78 -5.57 20.57
N ASN A 168 -17.47 -5.22 21.66
CA ASN A 168 -16.99 -4.18 22.57
C ASN A 168 -15.63 -4.55 23.15
N PHE A 169 -14.86 -3.53 23.52
CA PHE A 169 -13.60 -3.72 24.23
C PHE A 169 -13.83 -4.51 25.52
N ASP A 170 -13.15 -5.63 25.65
CA ASP A 170 -13.16 -6.43 26.87
C ASP A 170 -12.11 -5.84 27.81
N ALA A 171 -12.56 -5.13 28.85
CA ALA A 171 -11.69 -4.49 29.83
C ALA A 171 -10.94 -5.49 30.72
N VAL A 172 -11.46 -6.71 30.89
CA VAL A 172 -10.81 -7.76 31.68
C VAL A 172 -9.64 -8.36 30.91
N LEU A 173 -9.84 -8.58 29.61
CA LEU A 173 -8.80 -9.13 28.73
C LEU A 173 -7.89 -8.05 28.13
N GLY A 174 -8.32 -6.79 28.16
CA GLY A 174 -7.63 -5.67 27.51
C GLY A 174 -7.65 -5.77 25.98
N GLN A 175 -8.69 -6.35 25.40
CA GLN A 175 -8.70 -6.74 23.98
C GLN A 175 -9.99 -6.39 23.25
N TRP A 176 -9.86 -6.13 21.95
CA TRP A 176 -10.98 -6.07 21.01
C TRP A 176 -11.13 -7.43 20.31
N LEU A 177 -12.04 -8.27 20.81
CA LEU A 177 -12.23 -9.63 20.32
C LEU A 177 -13.15 -9.70 19.10
N LEU A 178 -12.93 -10.69 18.25
CA LEU A 178 -13.86 -11.06 17.19
C LEU A 178 -14.85 -12.11 17.71
N THR A 179 -16.12 -11.86 17.47
CA THR A 179 -17.24 -12.66 17.96
C THR A 179 -18.30 -12.81 16.89
N THR A 180 -19.35 -13.60 17.15
CA THR A 180 -20.50 -13.76 16.24
C THR A 180 -21.70 -12.90 16.64
N GLY A 181 -22.84 -13.09 15.95
CA GLY A 181 -24.04 -12.30 16.13
C GLY A 181 -24.01 -10.94 15.43
N GLY A 182 -23.23 -10.84 14.35
CA GLY A 182 -23.29 -9.72 13.41
C GLY A 182 -24.53 -9.76 12.52
N VAL A 183 -24.67 -8.75 11.68
CA VAL A 183 -25.70 -8.65 10.65
C VAL A 183 -25.00 -8.57 9.30
N GLU A 184 -25.40 -9.43 8.38
CA GLU A 184 -24.92 -9.46 7.00
C GLU A 184 -25.57 -8.32 6.19
N GLY A 185 -24.77 -7.63 5.37
CA GLY A 185 -25.22 -6.52 4.53
C GLY A 185 -25.49 -5.21 5.28
N ASN A 186 -26.31 -4.35 4.69
CA ASN A 186 -26.67 -3.01 5.19
C ASN A 186 -25.44 -2.14 5.53
N PRO A 187 -24.50 -1.91 4.58
CA PRO A 187 -23.27 -1.18 4.85
C PRO A 187 -23.57 0.24 5.36
N GLY A 188 -22.96 0.59 6.50
CA GLY A 188 -23.14 1.90 7.10
C GLY A 188 -22.82 1.91 8.59
N PRO A 189 -23.14 3.01 9.30
CA PRO A 189 -22.79 3.20 10.71
C PRO A 189 -23.31 2.07 11.62
N ARG A 190 -24.51 1.53 11.35
CA ARG A 190 -25.15 0.51 12.19
C ARG A 190 -24.53 -0.88 12.08
N THR A 191 -23.86 -1.18 10.97
CA THR A 191 -23.23 -2.50 10.73
C THR A 191 -21.71 -2.40 10.61
N MET A 192 -21.13 -1.22 10.86
CA MET A 192 -19.70 -0.95 10.67
C MET A 192 -18.78 -2.01 11.30
N ARG A 193 -19.18 -2.56 12.46
CA ARG A 193 -18.44 -3.60 13.19
C ARG A 193 -18.44 -4.99 12.55
N ASN A 194 -19.24 -5.22 11.52
CA ASN A 194 -19.40 -6.51 10.85
C ASN A 194 -18.53 -6.63 9.58
N TRP A 195 -17.79 -5.57 9.24
CA TRP A 195 -17.03 -5.47 7.99
C TRP A 195 -15.55 -5.64 8.23
N PHE A 196 -14.97 -6.58 7.49
CA PHE A 196 -13.56 -6.94 7.51
C PHE A 196 -12.99 -6.85 6.10
N LYS A 197 -11.67 -6.90 5.99
CA LYS A 197 -10.97 -7.00 4.72
C LYS A 197 -10.01 -8.18 4.75
N ILE A 198 -9.76 -8.74 3.57
CA ILE A 198 -8.67 -9.67 3.33
C ILE A 198 -7.59 -8.88 2.59
N GLU A 199 -6.36 -8.92 3.10
CA GLU A 199 -5.23 -8.21 2.50
C GLU A 199 -4.09 -9.17 2.21
N LYS A 200 -3.31 -8.89 1.16
CA LYS A 200 -2.08 -9.61 0.86
C LYS A 200 -1.07 -9.43 2.00
N PHE A 201 -0.41 -10.51 2.39
CA PHE A 201 0.61 -10.48 3.45
C PHE A 201 1.70 -11.52 3.20
N PHE A 202 2.88 -11.05 2.78
CA PHE A 202 4.06 -11.87 2.45
C PHE A 202 3.72 -13.11 1.59
N GLY A 203 3.03 -12.91 0.46
CA GLY A 203 2.66 -13.98 -0.48
C GLY A 203 1.32 -14.67 -0.19
N ASP A 204 0.85 -14.67 1.06
CA ASP A 204 -0.45 -15.19 1.46
C ASP A 204 -1.38 -14.03 1.86
N TYR A 205 -2.21 -14.22 2.90
CA TYR A 205 -3.18 -13.22 3.33
C TYR A 205 -3.19 -13.00 4.84
N LYS A 206 -3.82 -11.90 5.25
CA LYS A 206 -4.23 -11.61 6.63
C LYS A 206 -5.66 -11.08 6.62
N LEU A 207 -6.31 -11.12 7.78
CA LEU A 207 -7.58 -10.42 8.02
C LEU A 207 -7.31 -9.08 8.69
N VAL A 208 -8.09 -8.07 8.30
CA VAL A 208 -7.98 -6.71 8.82
C VAL A 208 -9.38 -6.21 9.18
N TYR A 209 -9.50 -5.54 10.33
CA TYR A 209 -10.66 -4.73 10.65
C TYR A 209 -10.31 -3.27 10.38
N CYS A 210 -10.75 -2.77 9.24
CA CYS A 210 -10.57 -1.37 8.83
C CYS A 210 -11.72 -0.98 7.90
N PRO A 211 -12.95 -0.91 8.43
CA PRO A 211 -14.16 -0.77 7.61
C PRO A 211 -14.21 0.58 6.90
N SER A 212 -14.56 0.57 5.62
CA SER A 212 -14.73 1.77 4.78
C SER A 212 -16.20 2.00 4.36
N VAL A 213 -17.14 1.26 4.96
CA VAL A 213 -18.59 1.38 4.72
C VAL A 213 -19.23 2.64 5.30
N CYS A 214 -18.47 3.47 6.03
CA CYS A 214 -18.94 4.73 6.58
C CYS A 214 -17.82 5.79 6.57
N ASN A 215 -17.88 6.74 5.64
CA ASN A 215 -16.81 7.71 5.40
C ASN A 215 -16.63 8.75 6.51
N PHE A 216 -17.68 9.03 7.29
CA PHE A 216 -17.64 10.00 8.40
C PHE A 216 -17.45 9.34 9.77
N CYS A 217 -17.50 8.01 9.85
CA CYS A 217 -17.31 7.28 11.09
C CYS A 217 -15.83 7.21 11.44
N ARG A 218 -15.48 7.47 12.70
CA ARG A 218 -14.14 7.17 13.22
C ARG A 218 -14.10 5.71 13.65
N GLY A 219 -13.43 4.89 12.87
CA GLY A 219 -13.27 3.46 13.11
C GLY A 219 -11.88 3.08 13.60
N LEU A 220 -11.78 1.92 14.23
CA LEU A 220 -10.49 1.25 14.41
C LEU A 220 -10.02 0.73 13.05
N CYS A 221 -8.71 0.76 12.83
CA CYS A 221 -8.05 0.18 11.67
C CYS A 221 -6.85 -0.63 12.17
N ARG A 222 -7.01 -1.95 12.33
CA ARG A 222 -5.96 -2.85 12.83
C ARG A 222 -6.06 -4.23 12.20
N ASP A 223 -4.93 -4.91 12.19
CA ASP A 223 -4.85 -6.32 11.79
C ASP A 223 -5.56 -7.22 12.81
N VAL A 224 -5.95 -8.40 12.35
CA VAL A 224 -6.50 -9.46 13.20
C VAL A 224 -5.41 -10.49 13.49
N GLY A 225 -5.19 -10.77 14.77
CA GLY A 225 -4.21 -11.73 15.27
C GLY A 225 -4.81 -12.76 16.20
N ILE A 226 -3.95 -13.62 16.75
CA ILE A 226 -4.31 -14.62 17.76
C ILE A 226 -3.97 -14.08 19.16
N PHE A 227 -4.96 -14.05 20.03
CA PHE A 227 -4.84 -13.76 21.46
C PHE A 227 -5.13 -15.02 22.26
N ILE A 228 -4.21 -15.42 23.14
CA ILE A 228 -4.36 -16.64 23.94
C ILE A 228 -4.80 -16.27 25.35
N ASN A 229 -5.94 -16.80 25.79
CA ASN A 229 -6.45 -16.63 27.14
C ASN A 229 -7.07 -17.94 27.63
N GLY A 230 -6.67 -18.42 28.82
CA GLY A 230 -7.19 -19.65 29.40
C GLY A 230 -7.03 -20.89 28.50
N GLY A 231 -5.96 -20.94 27.70
CA GLY A 231 -5.72 -22.01 26.73
C GLY A 231 -6.54 -21.89 25.43
N VAL A 232 -7.42 -20.90 25.30
CA VAL A 232 -8.22 -20.67 24.09
C VAL A 232 -7.55 -19.61 23.21
N ARG A 233 -7.46 -19.89 21.91
CA ARG A 233 -6.79 -19.08 20.89
C ARG A 233 -7.79 -18.17 20.18
N ARG A 234 -8.20 -17.07 20.82
CA ARG A 234 -9.21 -16.14 20.31
C ARG A 234 -8.66 -15.24 19.21
N LEU A 235 -9.51 -14.81 18.29
CA LEU A 235 -9.15 -13.75 17.34
C LEU A 235 -9.40 -12.38 17.98
N ALA A 236 -8.45 -11.48 17.82
CA ALA A 236 -8.50 -10.12 18.36
C ALA A 236 -7.81 -9.13 17.42
N LEU A 237 -8.07 -7.83 17.59
CA LEU A 237 -7.22 -6.82 16.97
C LEU A 237 -5.80 -6.90 17.53
N SER A 238 -4.80 -6.83 16.66
CA SER A 238 -3.42 -7.12 17.00
C SER A 238 -2.48 -6.33 16.09
N ASP A 239 -1.29 -6.01 16.60
CA ASP A 239 -0.20 -5.46 15.78
C ASP A 239 0.63 -6.59 15.13
N VAL A 240 0.37 -7.84 15.53
CA VAL A 240 0.92 -9.07 14.92
C VAL A 240 -0.20 -9.78 14.16
N PRO A 241 -0.23 -9.70 12.81
CA PRO A 241 -1.28 -10.30 12.00
C PRO A 241 -1.19 -11.84 12.00
N PHE A 242 -2.36 -12.48 11.98
CA PHE A 242 -2.47 -13.92 11.76
C PHE A 242 -2.41 -14.21 10.26
N LYS A 243 -1.26 -14.75 9.81
CA LYS A 243 -1.05 -15.14 8.40
C LYS A 243 -1.87 -16.39 8.04
N ILE A 244 -2.72 -16.25 7.03
CA ILE A 244 -3.72 -17.26 6.64
C ILE A 244 -3.71 -17.57 5.15
N VAL A 245 -4.25 -18.75 4.84
CA VAL A 245 -4.65 -19.17 3.50
C VAL A 245 -6.08 -19.68 3.50
N PHE A 246 -6.68 -19.74 2.32
CA PHE A 246 -8.04 -20.24 2.12
C PHE A 246 -7.99 -21.59 1.43
N LYS A 247 -8.66 -22.60 2.01
CA LYS A 247 -8.85 -23.90 1.39
C LYS A 247 -10.31 -24.07 1.05
N LYS A 248 -10.66 -24.25 -0.22
CA LYS A 248 -12.02 -24.59 -0.61
C LYS A 248 -12.45 -25.91 0.05
N VAL A 249 -13.67 -25.95 0.58
CA VAL A 249 -14.28 -27.16 1.16
C VAL A 249 -14.54 -28.19 0.08
#